data_AF-A0A7K4EFB8-F1
#
_entry.id   AF-A0A7K4EFB8-F1
#
_cell.length_a   1.000
_cell.length_b   1.000
_cell.length_c   1.000
_cell.angle_alpha   90.00
_cell.angle_beta   90.00
_cell.angle_gamma   90.00
#
_symmetry.space_group_name_H-M   'P 1'
#
loop_
_entity.id
_entity.type
_entity.pdbx_description
1 polymer ?
#
loop_
_entity_poly.entity_id
_entity_poly.type
_entity_poly.pdbx_seq_one_letter_code
_entity_poly.pdbx_strand_id
1 'polypeptide(L)'
;MSYQRLYCLDVGQGMCTYFEGYDEEHDVIANALFDLGSTKSRRRAGKPTIQFLKQQIIERSDDGKGYLDAVFLSHKDADHINLIRGLLAELPEMKIGWIFHSGRYSWYAGKKTANVLGELGKRTPDASTHVLNFAVGTSSFPSGNPQQWHSIWGNETVNAYVIAVNTPMSDTKQGEHVDVAYAAHDEPDGNLANSTSLGIYLQMYNVGAVIFGDATFSTFQFVNRHFLEREVWLSSSFMLQAPHHGSRSTTFGLKLSDALITDQAAQVVKTFASLTYGATIIVSADTSHDHPSLDTINAFLQFADHRGPWWADDSVKPNHLVSTYFDVPLSSTQGALNTNYTYQTDQNYYTTLYWGRETKKGNFSFPPAKTVTAPTTAFAEGMNWGYEITAESSVDQRNIKFVGFSSNRLPKNPRQLAEAFAALPLAGEVAAAHQAAPVPPRPATALPARQLIPSAACDA
;
A
#
# COMPACT_ATOMS: atom_id res chain seq x y z
N MET A 1 -5.91 -12.29 20.38
CA MET A 1 -5.62 -10.93 19.90
C MET A 1 -6.87 -10.08 20.06
N SER A 2 -6.75 -8.92 20.69
CA SER A 2 -7.84 -7.95 20.90
C SER A 2 -7.98 -7.01 19.70
N TYR A 3 -6.86 -6.51 19.18
CA TYR A 3 -6.76 -5.71 17.97
C TYR A 3 -5.41 -5.96 17.27
N GLN A 4 -5.33 -5.52 16.03
CA GLN A 4 -4.15 -5.64 15.18
C GLN A 4 -3.86 -4.30 14.51
N ARG A 5 -2.59 -4.02 14.24
CA ARG A 5 -2.16 -2.82 13.53
C ARG A 5 -1.29 -3.14 12.33
N LEU A 6 -1.44 -2.35 11.28
CA LEU A 6 -0.63 -2.42 10.08
C LEU A 6 -0.10 -1.03 9.75
N TYR A 7 1.21 -0.91 9.55
CA TYR A 7 1.88 0.34 9.25
C TYR A 7 2.55 0.28 7.89
N CYS A 8 2.35 1.29 7.06
CA CYS A 8 3.22 1.59 5.92
C CYS A 8 4.16 2.73 6.32
N LEU A 9 5.44 2.40 6.49
CA LEU A 9 6.43 3.28 7.10
C LEU A 9 7.24 4.02 6.03
N ASP A 10 7.47 5.31 6.26
CA ASP A 10 8.31 6.14 5.41
C ASP A 10 9.77 5.74 5.55
N VAL A 11 10.35 5.31 4.43
CA VAL A 11 11.77 5.02 4.29
C VAL A 11 12.41 5.85 3.18
N GLY A 12 11.66 6.78 2.56
CA GLY A 12 12.03 7.47 1.33
C GLY A 12 11.68 6.66 0.08
N GLN A 13 12.59 6.57 -0.89
CA GLN A 13 12.38 5.73 -2.08
C GLN A 13 12.65 4.27 -1.71
N GLY A 14 11.59 3.57 -1.31
CA GLY A 14 11.63 2.15 -1.00
C GLY A 14 10.38 1.69 -0.27
N MET A 15 10.46 0.52 0.37
CA MET A 15 9.32 -0.10 1.03
C MET A 15 9.65 -0.56 2.44
N CYS A 16 8.69 -0.35 3.35
CA CYS A 16 8.63 -0.98 4.65
C CYS A 16 7.17 -1.01 5.13
N THR A 17 6.63 -2.21 5.29
CA THR A 17 5.32 -2.42 5.91
C THR A 17 5.49 -3.29 7.15
N TYR A 18 4.83 -2.96 8.25
CA TYR A 18 5.00 -3.64 9.53
C TYR A 18 3.65 -3.97 10.16
N PHE A 19 3.49 -5.20 10.62
CA PHE A 19 2.28 -5.69 11.28
C PHE A 19 2.55 -5.95 12.76
N GLU A 20 1.54 -5.70 13.59
CA GLU A 20 1.52 -6.06 15.01
C GLU A 20 0.13 -6.61 15.41
N GLY A 21 0.12 -7.63 16.26
CA GLY A 21 -1.07 -8.14 16.94
C GLY A 21 -0.95 -7.93 18.45
N TYR A 22 -2.02 -7.47 19.08
CA TYR A 22 -2.05 -7.12 20.49
C TYR A 22 -3.01 -8.01 21.26
N ASP A 23 -2.76 -8.23 22.55
CA ASP A 23 -3.70 -8.87 23.47
C ASP A 23 -4.58 -7.84 24.23
N GLU A 24 -5.37 -8.31 25.18
CA GLU A 24 -6.28 -7.45 25.97
C GLU A 24 -5.54 -6.50 26.92
N GLU A 25 -4.29 -6.81 27.28
CA GLU A 25 -3.44 -5.99 28.14
C GLU A 25 -2.62 -4.95 27.35
N HIS A 26 -2.79 -4.94 26.01
CA HIS A 26 -2.06 -4.12 25.05
C HIS A 26 -0.61 -4.54 24.81
N ASP A 27 -0.25 -5.77 25.15
CA ASP A 27 1.07 -6.32 24.87
C ASP A 27 1.14 -6.84 23.42
N VAL A 28 2.32 -6.67 22.80
CA VAL A 28 2.57 -7.12 21.42
C VAL A 28 2.82 -8.62 21.43
N ILE A 29 1.90 -9.41 20.88
CA ILE A 29 1.93 -10.88 20.88
C ILE A 29 2.18 -11.49 19.49
N ALA A 30 2.18 -10.68 18.44
CA ALA A 30 2.65 -11.07 17.11
C ALA A 30 3.18 -9.87 16.35
N ASN A 31 4.15 -10.07 15.46
CA ASN A 31 4.58 -9.06 14.51
C ASN A 31 5.11 -9.66 13.19
N ALA A 32 5.08 -8.87 12.12
CA ALA A 32 5.69 -9.27 10.86
C ALA A 32 6.23 -8.05 10.10
N LEU A 33 7.37 -8.23 9.43
CA LEU A 33 8.00 -7.20 8.62
C LEU A 33 7.93 -7.57 7.14
N PHE A 34 7.46 -6.64 6.31
CA PHE A 34 7.36 -6.77 4.86
C PHE A 34 8.29 -5.74 4.22
N ASP A 35 9.44 -6.22 3.76
CA ASP A 35 10.56 -5.41 3.29
C ASP A 35 11.08 -4.35 4.29
N LEU A 36 12.32 -3.93 4.06
CA LEU A 36 12.94 -2.80 4.71
C LEU A 36 14.13 -2.32 3.87
N GLY A 37 13.88 -1.35 3.00
CA GLY A 37 14.92 -0.79 2.12
C GLY A 37 14.68 0.65 1.72
N SER A 38 15.73 1.30 1.21
CA SER A 38 15.65 2.67 0.72
C SER A 38 16.84 3.04 -0.18
N THR A 39 16.58 3.58 -1.37
CA THR A 39 17.62 4.08 -2.29
C THR A 39 17.77 5.61 -2.26
N LYS A 40 16.74 6.35 -1.80
CA LYS A 40 16.77 7.82 -1.60
C LYS A 40 16.19 8.19 -0.23
N SER A 41 16.72 9.27 0.37
CA SER A 41 16.27 9.81 1.67
C SER A 41 16.43 8.87 2.88
N ARG A 42 17.14 7.75 2.73
CA ARG A 42 17.47 6.76 3.77
C ARG A 42 17.91 7.33 5.12
N ARG A 43 18.73 8.39 5.14
CA ARG A 43 19.19 9.01 6.40
C ARG A 43 18.07 9.76 7.13
N ARG A 44 17.14 10.35 6.38
CA ARG A 44 16.06 11.20 6.88
C ARG A 44 14.85 10.37 7.32
N ALA A 45 14.45 9.40 6.49
CA ALA A 45 13.26 8.58 6.71
C ALA A 45 13.61 7.19 7.28
N GLY A 46 14.58 6.50 6.68
CA GLY A 46 14.97 5.15 7.09
C GLY A 46 15.51 5.03 8.53
N LYS A 47 16.25 6.02 9.03
CA LYS A 47 16.76 5.98 10.42
C LYS A 47 15.64 6.07 11.47
N PRO A 48 14.71 7.04 11.42
CA PRO A 48 13.52 7.04 12.28
C PRO A 48 12.75 5.72 12.23
N THR A 49 12.54 5.16 11.03
CA THR A 49 11.82 3.89 10.86
C THR A 49 12.54 2.72 11.53
N ILE A 50 13.87 2.60 11.40
CA ILE A 50 14.64 1.59 12.13
C ILE A 50 14.47 1.74 13.65
N GLN A 51 14.47 2.98 14.18
CA GLN A 51 14.33 3.19 15.61
C GLN A 51 12.93 2.83 16.12
N PHE A 52 11.90 3.13 15.33
CA PHE A 52 10.53 2.69 15.62
C PHE A 52 10.43 1.16 15.63
N LEU A 53 10.90 0.49 14.57
CA LEU A 53 10.91 -0.96 14.47
C LEU A 53 11.68 -1.60 15.63
N LYS A 54 12.85 -1.06 15.98
CA LYS A 54 13.66 -1.53 17.11
C LYS A 54 12.83 -1.59 18.39
N GLN A 55 12.10 -0.51 18.70
CA GLN A 55 11.27 -0.45 19.89
C GLN A 55 10.16 -1.51 19.83
N GLN A 56 9.37 -1.53 18.76
CA GLN A 56 8.25 -2.46 18.62
C GLN A 56 8.69 -3.94 18.67
N ILE A 57 9.83 -4.27 18.06
CA ILE A 57 10.40 -5.61 18.06
C ILE A 57 10.87 -6.03 19.46
N ILE A 58 11.41 -5.10 20.25
CA ILE A 58 11.79 -5.35 21.65
C ILE A 58 10.54 -5.65 22.49
N GLU A 59 9.47 -4.87 22.32
CA GLU A 59 8.21 -5.04 23.07
C GLU A 59 7.56 -6.41 22.82
N ARG A 60 7.76 -7.00 21.64
CA ARG A 60 7.30 -8.37 21.32
C ARG A 60 8.00 -9.47 22.13
N SER A 61 9.07 -9.16 22.87
CA SER A 61 10.00 -10.14 23.44
C SER A 61 10.19 -10.01 24.95
N ASP A 62 10.01 -11.11 25.67
CA ASP A 62 10.14 -11.17 27.12
C ASP A 62 11.58 -10.94 27.63
N ASP A 63 12.60 -11.20 26.80
CA ASP A 63 14.02 -11.06 27.18
C ASP A 63 14.61 -9.68 26.82
N GLY A 64 13.81 -8.80 26.23
CA GLY A 64 14.21 -7.45 25.81
C GLY A 64 15.22 -7.41 24.66
N LYS A 65 15.56 -8.56 24.04
CA LYS A 65 16.49 -8.64 22.90
C LYS A 65 15.79 -8.55 21.55
N GLY A 66 14.47 -8.74 21.56
CA GLY A 66 13.59 -8.56 20.44
C GLY A 66 13.29 -9.83 19.66
N TYR A 67 12.06 -9.91 19.14
CA TYR A 67 11.57 -11.04 18.37
C TYR A 67 10.75 -10.56 17.18
N LEU A 68 11.08 -11.08 15.99
CA LEU A 68 10.26 -10.95 14.78
C LEU A 68 9.63 -12.31 14.45
N ASP A 69 8.30 -12.43 14.46
CA ASP A 69 7.67 -13.72 14.15
C ASP A 69 7.85 -14.09 12.67
N ALA A 70 7.78 -13.11 11.76
CA ALA A 70 8.03 -13.31 10.34
C ALA A 70 8.65 -12.11 9.62
N VAL A 71 9.45 -12.40 8.60
CA VAL A 71 9.98 -11.44 7.63
C VAL A 71 9.60 -11.90 6.23
N PHE A 72 8.99 -11.02 5.44
CA PHE A 72 8.64 -11.24 4.04
C PHE A 72 9.47 -10.29 3.20
N LEU A 73 10.34 -10.84 2.34
CA LEU A 73 11.12 -10.07 1.39
C LEU A 73 10.50 -10.20 0.01
N SER A 74 10.01 -9.09 -0.55
CA SER A 74 9.34 -9.13 -1.85
C SER A 74 10.31 -9.56 -2.93
N HIS A 75 11.49 -8.96 -3.00
CA HIS A 75 12.57 -9.30 -3.93
C HIS A 75 13.90 -8.69 -3.46
N LYS A 76 14.95 -8.82 -4.28
CA LYS A 76 16.34 -8.52 -3.87
C LYS A 76 16.76 -7.04 -3.95
N ASP A 77 15.95 -6.16 -4.52
CA ASP A 77 16.44 -4.81 -4.85
C ASP A 77 16.69 -3.96 -3.60
N ALA A 78 17.61 -3.01 -3.74
CA ALA A 78 18.20 -2.33 -2.60
C ALA A 78 17.18 -1.50 -1.80
N ASP A 79 16.20 -0.92 -2.48
CA ASP A 79 15.04 -0.22 -1.92
C ASP A 79 14.04 -1.12 -1.19
N HIS A 80 14.27 -2.44 -1.20
CA HIS A 80 13.47 -3.41 -0.46
C HIS A 80 14.23 -4.08 0.69
N ILE A 81 15.57 -4.19 0.61
CA ILE A 81 16.31 -5.01 1.60
C ILE A 81 17.49 -4.30 2.27
N ASN A 82 17.94 -3.14 1.78
CA ASN A 82 19.24 -2.61 2.20
C ASN A 82 19.27 -2.07 3.64
N LEU A 83 18.12 -1.74 4.22
CA LEU A 83 18.00 -1.19 5.58
C LEU A 83 17.94 -2.30 6.64
N ILE A 84 17.67 -3.55 6.25
CA ILE A 84 17.68 -4.72 7.14
C ILE A 84 18.98 -4.82 7.92
N ARG A 85 20.14 -4.55 7.29
CA ARG A 85 21.44 -4.57 8.00
C ARG A 85 21.53 -3.51 9.09
N GLY A 86 20.90 -2.35 8.87
CA GLY A 86 20.80 -1.30 9.89
C GLY A 86 19.97 -1.77 11.09
N LEU A 87 18.85 -2.45 10.82
CA LEU A 87 18.03 -3.04 11.88
C LEU A 87 18.77 -4.14 12.65
N LEU A 88 19.45 -5.05 11.96
CA LEU A 88 20.26 -6.11 12.58
C LEU A 88 21.44 -5.57 13.41
N ALA A 89 21.98 -4.41 13.06
CA ALA A 89 23.02 -3.74 13.84
C ALA A 89 22.46 -3.12 15.13
N GLU A 90 21.23 -2.60 15.08
CA GLU A 90 20.53 -2.05 16.26
C GLU A 90 19.98 -3.14 17.18
N LEU A 91 19.74 -4.33 16.65
CA LEU A 91 19.23 -5.51 17.36
C LEU A 91 20.14 -6.73 17.14
N PRO A 92 21.37 -6.73 17.67
CA PRO A 92 22.36 -7.75 17.40
C PRO A 92 22.07 -9.11 18.06
N GLU A 93 21.03 -9.24 18.87
CA GLU A 93 20.61 -10.49 19.51
C GLU A 93 19.16 -10.89 19.19
N MET A 94 18.47 -10.11 18.33
CA MET A 94 17.09 -10.42 17.94
C MET A 94 17.01 -11.80 17.30
N LYS A 95 15.95 -12.52 17.64
CA LYS A 95 15.58 -13.80 17.00
C LYS A 95 14.48 -13.56 15.98
N ILE A 96 14.44 -14.41 14.96
CA ILE A 96 13.44 -14.38 13.89
C ILE A 96 12.80 -15.75 13.80
N GLY A 97 11.46 -15.81 13.73
CA GLY A 97 10.73 -17.05 13.49
C GLY A 97 10.92 -17.53 12.06
N TRP A 98 10.28 -16.86 11.10
CA TRP A 98 10.26 -17.26 9.70
C TRP A 98 10.76 -16.15 8.76
N ILE A 99 11.40 -16.55 7.67
CA ILE A 99 11.79 -15.66 6.58
C ILE A 99 11.25 -16.24 5.28
N PHE A 100 10.39 -15.49 4.60
CA PHE A 100 9.86 -15.83 3.29
C PHE A 100 10.47 -14.88 2.26
N HIS A 101 10.96 -15.41 1.15
CA HIS A 101 11.55 -14.59 0.10
C HIS A 101 11.20 -15.12 -1.30
N SER A 102 11.44 -14.29 -2.31
CA SER A 102 11.37 -14.67 -3.71
C SER A 102 12.77 -14.71 -4.34
N GLY A 103 12.84 -15.11 -5.62
CA GLY A 103 14.07 -15.12 -6.42
C GLY A 103 15.13 -16.10 -5.91
N ARG A 104 16.27 -16.22 -6.59
CA ARG A 104 17.35 -17.11 -6.12
C ARG A 104 17.99 -16.55 -4.86
N TYR A 105 18.33 -17.44 -3.92
CA TYR A 105 19.01 -17.06 -2.68
C TYR A 105 20.31 -16.28 -2.94
N SER A 106 21.07 -16.68 -3.97
CA SER A 106 22.33 -16.04 -4.37
C SER A 106 22.18 -14.56 -4.73
N TRP A 107 21.02 -14.12 -5.20
CA TRP A 107 20.78 -12.74 -5.63
C TRP A 107 20.75 -11.72 -4.47
N TYR A 108 20.60 -12.20 -3.23
CA TYR A 108 20.63 -11.36 -2.03
C TYR A 108 22.05 -11.09 -1.51
N ALA A 109 23.07 -11.65 -2.17
CA ALA A 109 24.46 -11.30 -1.95
C ALA A 109 24.77 -9.93 -2.56
N GLY A 110 25.37 -9.02 -1.78
CA GLY A 110 25.86 -7.76 -2.34
C GLY A 110 27.30 -7.89 -2.80
N LYS A 111 27.71 -7.09 -3.79
CA LYS A 111 29.09 -7.09 -4.35
C LYS A 111 30.20 -6.98 -3.30
N LYS A 112 29.91 -6.33 -2.16
CA LYS A 112 30.86 -6.12 -1.04
C LYS A 112 30.26 -6.46 0.32
N THR A 113 29.09 -7.09 0.37
CA THR A 113 28.35 -7.31 1.62
C THR A 113 27.82 -8.73 1.66
N ALA A 114 27.86 -9.35 2.84
CA ALA A 114 27.29 -10.67 3.08
C ALA A 114 25.82 -10.73 2.61
N ASN A 115 25.37 -11.92 2.24
CA ASN A 115 24.01 -12.18 1.80
C ASN A 115 22.99 -11.82 2.90
N VAL A 116 21.99 -10.98 2.59
CA VAL A 116 20.98 -10.55 3.57
C VAL A 116 20.22 -11.74 4.15
N LEU A 117 19.81 -12.69 3.31
CA LEU A 117 19.10 -13.88 3.77
C LEU A 117 19.96 -14.73 4.69
N GLY A 118 21.28 -14.77 4.45
CA GLY A 118 22.23 -15.44 5.34
C GLY A 118 22.35 -14.74 6.70
N GLU A 119 22.39 -13.41 6.73
CA GLU A 119 22.43 -12.66 7.99
C GLU A 119 21.12 -12.78 8.79
N LEU A 120 19.97 -12.78 8.11
CA LEU A 120 18.67 -13.05 8.73
C LEU A 120 18.58 -14.51 9.20
N GLY A 121 19.02 -15.47 8.40
CA GLY A 121 18.98 -16.91 8.72
C GLY A 121 19.76 -17.26 9.98
N LYS A 122 20.88 -16.56 10.27
CA LYS A 122 21.62 -16.68 11.54
C LYS A 122 20.78 -16.32 12.79
N ARG A 123 19.64 -15.65 12.60
CA ARG A 123 18.70 -15.25 13.67
C ARG A 123 17.53 -16.23 13.82
N THR A 124 17.41 -17.19 12.92
CA THR A 124 16.38 -18.23 12.99
C THR A 124 16.86 -19.45 13.78
N PRO A 125 15.94 -20.30 14.29
CA PRO A 125 16.33 -21.56 14.93
C PRO A 125 17.14 -22.48 14.00
N ASP A 126 16.74 -22.56 12.73
CA ASP A 126 17.43 -23.32 11.68
C ASP A 126 17.15 -22.72 10.30
N ALA A 127 18.18 -22.12 9.71
CA ALA A 127 18.06 -21.43 8.43
C ALA A 127 17.62 -22.36 7.28
N SER A 128 17.90 -23.67 7.35
CA SER A 128 17.54 -24.62 6.29
C SER A 128 16.03 -24.91 6.21
N THR A 129 15.31 -24.64 7.31
CA THR A 129 13.88 -24.90 7.44
C THR A 129 13.06 -23.63 7.66
N HIS A 130 13.69 -22.52 8.05
CA HIS A 130 13.00 -21.25 8.37
C HIS A 130 13.27 -20.12 7.36
N VAL A 131 14.21 -20.30 6.43
CA VAL A 131 14.39 -19.40 5.27
C VAL A 131 13.77 -20.09 4.05
N LEU A 132 12.55 -19.70 3.74
CA LEU A 132 11.71 -20.36 2.75
C LEU A 132 11.55 -19.53 1.49
N ASN A 133 11.52 -20.23 0.38
CA ASN A 133 11.26 -19.70 -0.95
C ASN A 133 10.08 -20.43 -1.58
N PHE A 134 9.63 -19.94 -2.73
CA PHE A 134 8.47 -20.44 -3.44
C PHE A 134 8.87 -20.91 -4.84
N ALA A 135 8.17 -21.91 -5.35
CA ALA A 135 8.27 -22.27 -6.77
C ALA A 135 7.73 -21.14 -7.65
N VAL A 136 8.13 -21.14 -8.92
CA VAL A 136 7.65 -20.19 -9.95
C VAL A 136 6.12 -20.22 -10.03
N GLY A 137 5.48 -19.05 -9.93
CA GLY A 137 4.03 -18.89 -10.02
C GLY A 137 3.25 -19.56 -8.89
N THR A 138 3.81 -19.58 -7.67
CA THR A 138 3.07 -20.06 -6.48
C THR A 138 1.96 -19.07 -6.11
N SER A 139 0.80 -19.60 -5.71
CA SER A 139 -0.34 -18.82 -5.20
C SER A 139 -1.09 -19.63 -4.14
N SER A 140 -1.56 -18.95 -3.10
CA SER A 140 -2.35 -19.51 -1.99
C SER A 140 -3.83 -19.67 -2.30
N PHE A 141 -4.26 -19.31 -3.52
CA PHE A 141 -5.68 -19.19 -3.90
C PHE A 141 -6.07 -20.26 -4.92
N PRO A 142 -6.39 -21.50 -4.48
CA PRO A 142 -6.82 -22.56 -5.40
C PRO A 142 -8.25 -22.38 -5.92
N SER A 143 -9.07 -21.57 -5.24
CA SER A 143 -10.44 -21.23 -5.63
C SER A 143 -10.91 -19.95 -4.94
N GLY A 144 -12.06 -19.43 -5.36
CA GLY A 144 -12.77 -18.32 -4.75
C GLY A 144 -13.34 -18.59 -3.36
N ASN A 145 -13.29 -19.85 -2.90
CA ASN A 145 -13.72 -20.23 -1.57
C ASN A 145 -12.60 -19.98 -0.54
N PRO A 146 -12.74 -19.02 0.41
CA PRO A 146 -11.72 -18.72 1.40
C PRO A 146 -11.35 -19.88 2.32
N GLN A 147 -12.24 -20.85 2.52
CA GLN A 147 -11.95 -22.05 3.33
C GLN A 147 -10.93 -22.98 2.66
N GLN A 148 -10.65 -22.79 1.37
CA GLN A 148 -9.64 -23.56 0.63
C GLN A 148 -8.31 -22.82 0.50
N TRP A 149 -8.21 -21.58 0.97
CA TRP A 149 -6.97 -20.81 0.85
C TRP A 149 -5.88 -21.37 1.77
N HIS A 150 -4.63 -21.28 1.31
CA HIS A 150 -3.47 -21.82 2.04
C HIS A 150 -2.63 -20.68 2.62
N SER A 151 -2.78 -20.43 3.92
CA SER A 151 -1.96 -19.47 4.65
C SER A 151 -0.52 -19.99 4.78
N ILE A 152 0.48 -19.13 4.54
CA ILE A 152 1.91 -19.46 4.72
C ILE A 152 2.42 -19.08 6.10
N TRP A 153 1.69 -18.20 6.79
CA TRP A 153 2.02 -17.73 8.14
C TRP A 153 0.78 -17.10 8.77
N GLY A 154 0.59 -17.31 10.06
CA GLY A 154 -0.54 -16.71 10.77
C GLY A 154 -1.08 -17.57 11.90
N ASN A 155 -2.29 -17.25 12.32
CA ASN A 155 -3.09 -17.94 13.32
C ASN A 155 -4.59 -17.74 13.00
N GLU A 156 -5.46 -17.97 13.98
CA GLU A 156 -6.91 -17.86 13.83
C GLU A 156 -7.42 -16.45 13.42
N THR A 157 -6.64 -15.40 13.71
CA THR A 157 -7.06 -14.00 13.52
C THR A 157 -6.21 -13.23 12.50
N VAL A 158 -5.05 -13.75 12.10
CA VAL A 158 -4.21 -13.13 11.06
C VAL A 158 -3.65 -14.22 10.15
N ASN A 159 -3.70 -14.02 8.85
CA ASN A 159 -3.18 -14.99 7.88
C ASN A 159 -2.53 -14.28 6.69
N ALA A 160 -1.30 -14.68 6.34
CA ALA A 160 -0.61 -14.24 5.15
C ALA A 160 -0.81 -15.26 4.03
N TYR A 161 -1.35 -14.81 2.90
CA TYR A 161 -1.58 -15.62 1.70
C TYR A 161 -0.75 -15.07 0.54
N VAL A 162 -0.11 -15.95 -0.22
CA VAL A 162 0.64 -15.57 -1.42
C VAL A 162 -0.33 -15.28 -2.56
N ILE A 163 -0.40 -14.05 -3.02
CA ILE A 163 -1.18 -13.69 -4.21
C ILE A 163 -0.47 -14.24 -5.46
N ALA A 164 0.80 -13.85 -5.60
CA ALA A 164 1.71 -14.32 -6.63
C ALA A 164 3.16 -14.15 -6.13
N VAL A 165 4.07 -14.99 -6.64
CA VAL A 165 5.51 -14.90 -6.38
C VAL A 165 6.25 -15.60 -7.50
N ASN A 166 7.46 -15.13 -7.82
CA ASN A 166 8.29 -15.72 -8.88
C ASN A 166 7.49 -15.87 -10.19
N THR A 167 6.92 -14.76 -10.68
CA THR A 167 5.96 -14.77 -11.80
C THR A 167 6.54 -15.54 -12.99
N PRO A 168 5.80 -16.48 -13.60
CA PRO A 168 6.28 -17.19 -14.77
C PRO A 168 6.55 -16.23 -15.94
N MET A 169 7.74 -16.33 -16.49
CA MET A 169 8.20 -15.63 -17.71
C MET A 169 8.11 -16.59 -18.91
N SER A 170 8.37 -16.09 -20.12
CA SER A 170 8.24 -16.89 -21.36
C SER A 170 9.09 -18.16 -21.42
N ASP A 171 10.17 -18.20 -20.65
CA ASP A 171 11.18 -19.25 -20.58
C ASP A 171 11.15 -20.06 -19.28
N THR A 172 10.20 -19.78 -18.38
CA THR A 172 10.09 -20.47 -17.08
C THR A 172 8.73 -21.13 -16.92
N LYS A 173 8.71 -22.27 -16.20
CA LYS A 173 7.48 -23.05 -16.01
C LYS A 173 6.95 -22.87 -14.59
N GLN A 174 5.63 -22.71 -14.48
CA GLN A 174 4.97 -22.69 -13.18
C GLN A 174 5.21 -24.03 -12.43
N GLY A 175 5.50 -23.93 -11.13
CA GLY A 175 5.85 -25.06 -10.28
C GLY A 175 7.33 -25.44 -10.29
N GLU A 176 8.15 -24.83 -11.15
CA GLU A 176 9.59 -25.08 -11.18
C GLU A 176 10.30 -24.41 -9.99
N HIS A 177 11.34 -25.07 -9.46
CA HIS A 177 12.18 -24.48 -8.42
C HIS A 177 13.01 -23.33 -9.01
N VAL A 178 13.12 -22.21 -8.28
CA VAL A 178 13.74 -20.97 -8.78
C VAL A 178 15.21 -21.13 -9.20
N ASP A 179 15.96 -22.02 -8.55
CA ASP A 179 17.36 -22.27 -8.93
C ASP A 179 17.50 -23.02 -10.25
N VAL A 180 16.45 -23.73 -10.67
CA VAL A 180 16.39 -24.37 -11.99
C VAL A 180 15.87 -23.35 -13.01
N ALA A 181 14.72 -22.73 -12.73
CA ALA A 181 14.07 -21.77 -13.62
C ALA A 181 15.00 -20.59 -13.99
N TYR A 182 15.79 -20.12 -13.03
CA TYR A 182 16.66 -18.97 -13.22
C TYR A 182 18.16 -19.34 -13.24
N ALA A 183 18.50 -20.60 -13.55
CA ALA A 183 19.88 -21.09 -13.58
C ALA A 183 20.79 -20.27 -14.52
N ALA A 184 20.24 -19.76 -15.62
CA ALA A 184 20.97 -18.94 -16.60
C ALA A 184 21.22 -17.49 -16.14
N HIS A 185 20.65 -17.07 -15.01
CA HIS A 185 20.72 -15.71 -14.49
C HIS A 185 21.50 -15.67 -13.18
N ASP A 186 22.82 -15.45 -13.27
CA ASP A 186 23.67 -15.25 -12.10
C ASP A 186 23.29 -13.98 -11.31
N GLU A 187 22.98 -12.90 -12.03
CA GLU A 187 22.35 -11.69 -11.50
C GLU A 187 21.10 -11.38 -12.34
N PRO A 188 19.94 -11.08 -11.71
CA PRO A 188 18.74 -10.71 -12.45
C PRO A 188 18.83 -9.25 -12.87
N ASP A 189 18.32 -8.94 -14.06
CA ASP A 189 18.01 -7.56 -14.41
C ASP A 189 16.83 -7.03 -13.57
N GLY A 190 16.56 -5.73 -13.63
CA GLY A 190 15.49 -5.11 -12.83
C GLY A 190 14.10 -5.67 -13.17
N ASN A 191 13.83 -6.01 -14.43
CA ASN A 191 12.53 -6.54 -14.80
C ASN A 191 12.31 -7.95 -14.22
N LEU A 192 13.32 -8.81 -14.31
CA LEU A 192 13.26 -10.15 -13.72
C LEU A 192 13.14 -10.06 -12.19
N ALA A 193 13.96 -9.24 -11.53
CA ALA A 193 13.89 -9.04 -10.08
C ALA A 193 12.49 -8.59 -9.65
N ASN A 194 11.92 -7.57 -10.30
CA ASN A 194 10.62 -7.03 -9.95
C ASN A 194 9.49 -8.04 -10.23
N SER A 195 9.58 -8.80 -11.33
CA SER A 195 8.61 -9.86 -11.65
C SER A 195 8.60 -11.02 -10.65
N THR A 196 9.68 -11.19 -9.88
CA THR A 196 9.74 -12.19 -8.80
C THR A 196 9.02 -11.79 -7.53
N SER A 197 8.64 -10.51 -7.38
CA SER A 197 8.06 -9.94 -6.17
C SER A 197 7.04 -10.86 -5.48
N LEU A 198 7.28 -11.16 -4.21
CA LEU A 198 6.34 -11.85 -3.34
C LEU A 198 5.20 -10.89 -2.99
N GLY A 199 4.05 -11.11 -3.62
CA GLY A 199 2.79 -10.43 -3.30
C GLY A 199 2.03 -11.18 -2.22
N ILE A 200 1.64 -10.46 -1.16
CA ILE A 200 0.94 -10.98 0.00
C ILE A 200 -0.44 -10.32 0.14
N TYR A 201 -1.46 -11.13 0.41
CA TYR A 201 -2.69 -10.71 1.03
C TYR A 201 -2.59 -11.03 2.52
N LEU A 202 -2.51 -10.00 3.36
CA LEU A 202 -2.51 -10.14 4.81
C LEU A 202 -3.95 -9.98 5.30
N GLN A 203 -4.61 -11.09 5.59
CA GLN A 203 -5.92 -11.09 6.22
C GLN A 203 -5.76 -10.79 7.71
N MET A 204 -6.49 -9.80 8.19
CA MET A 204 -6.58 -9.34 9.57
C MET A 204 -8.05 -9.43 10.00
N TYR A 205 -8.39 -10.46 10.76
CA TYR A 205 -9.77 -10.88 11.03
C TYR A 205 -10.58 -11.08 9.73
N ASN A 206 -11.56 -10.21 9.47
CA ASN A 206 -12.50 -10.30 8.35
C ASN A 206 -12.14 -9.40 7.16
N VAL A 207 -11.07 -8.62 7.28
CA VAL A 207 -10.59 -7.68 6.25
C VAL A 207 -9.15 -8.00 5.90
N GLY A 208 -8.59 -7.38 4.87
CA GLY A 208 -7.19 -7.60 4.55
C GLY A 208 -6.49 -6.45 3.87
N ALA A 209 -5.18 -6.63 3.70
CA ALA A 209 -4.28 -5.68 3.08
C ALA A 209 -3.49 -6.38 1.98
N VAL A 210 -3.35 -5.70 0.85
CA VAL A 210 -2.65 -6.18 -0.33
C VAL A 210 -1.27 -5.50 -0.41
N ILE A 211 -0.20 -6.30 -0.35
CA ILE A 211 1.20 -5.84 -0.31
C ILE A 211 1.98 -6.53 -1.43
N PHE A 212 2.42 -5.81 -2.46
CA PHE A 212 2.94 -6.43 -3.70
C PHE A 212 4.41 -6.21 -4.03
N GLY A 213 5.13 -5.39 -3.25
CA GLY A 213 6.47 -4.94 -3.64
C GLY A 213 6.45 -4.31 -5.04
N ASP A 214 7.32 -4.78 -5.91
CA ASP A 214 7.52 -4.24 -7.25
C ASP A 214 6.84 -5.07 -8.34
N ALA A 215 5.70 -5.69 -8.02
CA ALA A 215 4.91 -6.44 -8.98
C ALA A 215 4.76 -5.67 -10.31
N THR A 216 5.01 -6.39 -11.41
CA THR A 216 5.08 -5.80 -12.75
C THR A 216 3.81 -6.10 -13.55
N PHE A 217 3.71 -5.52 -14.74
CA PHE A 217 2.64 -5.84 -15.69
C PHE A 217 2.50 -7.35 -15.96
N SER A 218 3.59 -8.13 -16.01
CA SER A 218 3.49 -9.59 -16.18
C SER A 218 2.92 -10.27 -14.94
N THR A 219 3.24 -9.78 -13.74
CA THR A 219 2.60 -10.22 -12.49
C THR A 219 1.10 -9.95 -12.53
N PHE A 220 0.66 -8.80 -13.04
CA PHE A 220 -0.76 -8.49 -13.17
C PHE A 220 -1.47 -9.43 -14.14
N GLN A 221 -0.85 -9.74 -15.29
CA GLN A 221 -1.39 -10.71 -16.24
C GLN A 221 -1.54 -12.09 -15.61
N PHE A 222 -0.53 -12.54 -14.86
CA PHE A 222 -0.58 -13.81 -14.13
C PHE A 222 -1.70 -13.82 -13.09
N VAL A 223 -1.78 -12.79 -12.25
CA VAL A 223 -2.82 -12.67 -11.21
C VAL A 223 -4.20 -12.61 -11.84
N ASN A 224 -4.41 -11.80 -12.89
CA ASN A 224 -5.69 -11.68 -13.59
C ASN A 224 -6.16 -13.04 -14.10
N ARG A 225 -5.29 -13.77 -14.81
CA ARG A 225 -5.62 -15.10 -15.31
C ARG A 225 -5.97 -16.04 -14.15
N HIS A 226 -5.08 -16.13 -13.15
CA HIS A 226 -5.26 -17.05 -12.02
C HIS A 226 -6.54 -16.74 -11.23
N PHE A 227 -6.78 -15.48 -10.92
CA PHE A 227 -7.92 -15.06 -10.09
C PHE A 227 -9.24 -15.18 -10.85
N LEU A 228 -9.29 -14.83 -12.15
CA LEU A 228 -10.50 -15.02 -12.95
C LEU A 228 -10.84 -16.49 -13.15
N GLU A 229 -9.85 -17.35 -13.45
CA GLU A 229 -10.06 -18.79 -13.61
C GLU A 229 -10.48 -19.49 -12.31
N ARG A 230 -10.01 -18.98 -11.16
CA ARG A 230 -10.31 -19.52 -9.84
C ARG A 230 -11.45 -18.82 -9.12
N GLU A 231 -12.06 -17.82 -9.73
CA GLU A 231 -13.14 -17.02 -9.14
C GLU A 231 -12.74 -16.31 -7.82
N VAL A 232 -11.53 -15.75 -7.76
CA VAL A 232 -10.98 -15.09 -6.57
C VAL A 232 -11.14 -13.57 -6.68
N TRP A 233 -11.77 -12.97 -5.66
CA TRP A 233 -11.84 -11.52 -5.45
C TRP A 233 -11.47 -11.18 -4.01
N LEU A 234 -10.51 -10.27 -3.84
CA LEU A 234 -10.08 -9.77 -2.53
C LEU A 234 -10.89 -8.51 -2.16
N SER A 235 -12.22 -8.58 -2.28
CA SER A 235 -13.12 -7.43 -2.09
C SER A 235 -13.18 -6.90 -0.66
N SER A 236 -12.67 -7.67 0.31
CA SER A 236 -12.52 -7.25 1.71
C SER A 236 -11.17 -6.59 2.01
N SER A 237 -10.49 -6.05 1.00
CA SER A 237 -9.22 -5.33 1.17
C SER A 237 -9.44 -3.87 1.57
N PHE A 238 -8.96 -3.45 2.75
CA PHE A 238 -8.98 -2.05 3.17
C PHE A 238 -7.82 -1.24 2.59
N MET A 239 -6.72 -1.91 2.22
CA MET A 239 -5.49 -1.30 1.74
C MET A 239 -4.95 -2.06 0.53
N LEU A 240 -4.56 -1.32 -0.50
CA LEU A 240 -3.67 -1.80 -1.55
C LEU A 240 -2.41 -0.94 -1.57
N GLN A 241 -1.25 -1.57 -1.43
CA GLN A 241 0.01 -0.89 -1.66
C GLN A 241 0.29 -0.80 -3.16
N ALA A 242 0.46 0.42 -3.68
CA ALA A 242 0.69 0.65 -5.09
C ALA A 242 1.96 -0.10 -5.55
N PRO A 243 1.86 -0.96 -6.58
CA PRO A 243 3.00 -1.72 -7.08
C PRO A 243 4.14 -0.82 -7.54
N HIS A 244 5.37 -1.25 -7.27
CA HIS A 244 6.60 -0.60 -7.73
C HIS A 244 6.61 0.91 -7.49
N HIS A 245 6.28 1.31 -6.26
CA HIS A 245 6.24 2.72 -5.83
C HIS A 245 5.31 3.62 -6.67
N GLY A 246 4.36 3.03 -7.41
CA GLY A 246 3.51 3.74 -8.36
C GLY A 246 4.18 4.02 -9.72
N SER A 247 5.11 3.16 -10.17
CA SER A 247 5.78 3.30 -11.46
C SER A 247 4.84 3.17 -12.65
N ARG A 248 4.84 4.15 -13.57
CA ARG A 248 4.04 4.10 -14.80
C ARG A 248 4.53 3.04 -15.78
N SER A 249 5.83 3.03 -16.05
CA SER A 249 6.40 2.10 -17.04
C SER A 249 6.18 0.65 -16.64
N THR A 250 6.46 0.31 -15.39
CA THR A 250 6.29 -1.06 -14.90
C THR A 250 4.82 -1.46 -14.77
N THR A 251 3.96 -0.55 -14.32
CA THR A 251 2.52 -0.84 -14.15
C THR A 251 1.85 -1.16 -15.48
N PHE A 252 2.18 -0.42 -16.55
CA PHE A 252 1.53 -0.59 -17.86
C PHE A 252 2.38 -1.38 -18.87
N GLY A 253 3.52 -1.94 -18.46
CA GLY A 253 4.40 -2.72 -19.33
C GLY A 253 5.04 -1.90 -20.46
N LEU A 254 5.34 -0.62 -20.21
CA LEU A 254 5.86 0.31 -21.20
C LEU A 254 7.39 0.25 -21.27
N LYS A 255 7.94 0.43 -22.47
CA LYS A 255 9.40 0.54 -22.69
C LYS A 255 9.98 1.84 -22.13
N LEU A 256 9.20 2.91 -22.15
CA LEU A 256 9.55 4.24 -21.65
C LEU A 256 8.39 4.77 -20.80
N SER A 257 8.70 5.56 -19.78
CA SER A 257 7.72 6.10 -18.83
C SER A 257 6.72 7.07 -19.47
N ASP A 258 7.02 7.65 -20.63
CA ASP A 258 6.18 8.60 -21.38
C ASP A 258 5.45 7.97 -22.58
N ALA A 259 5.62 6.67 -22.83
CA ALA A 259 4.96 5.99 -23.94
C ALA A 259 3.43 5.97 -23.78
N LEU A 260 2.71 5.89 -24.90
CA LEU A 260 1.25 5.75 -24.88
C LEU A 260 0.83 4.42 -24.25
N ILE A 261 -0.16 4.47 -23.36
CA ILE A 261 -0.81 3.27 -22.80
C ILE A 261 -1.85 2.81 -23.82
N THR A 262 -1.78 1.54 -24.20
CA THR A 262 -2.79 0.92 -25.07
C THR A 262 -4.03 0.54 -24.27
N ASP A 263 -5.18 0.43 -24.92
CA ASP A 263 -6.42 -0.02 -24.27
C ASP A 263 -6.26 -1.40 -23.62
N GLN A 264 -5.47 -2.30 -24.24
CA GLN A 264 -5.19 -3.61 -23.67
C GLN A 264 -4.37 -3.50 -22.38
N ALA A 265 -3.34 -2.65 -22.35
CA ALA A 265 -2.54 -2.43 -21.15
C ALA A 265 -3.37 -1.80 -20.02
N ALA A 266 -4.17 -0.78 -20.34
CA ALA A 266 -5.11 -0.19 -19.39
C ALA A 266 -6.11 -1.23 -18.83
N GLN A 267 -6.62 -2.12 -19.69
CA GLN A 267 -7.56 -3.16 -19.26
C GLN A 267 -6.90 -4.20 -18.33
N VAL A 268 -5.64 -4.58 -18.56
CA VAL A 268 -4.91 -5.49 -17.65
C VAL A 268 -4.78 -4.87 -16.26
N VAL A 269 -4.37 -3.60 -16.17
CA VAL A 269 -4.23 -2.90 -14.89
C VAL A 269 -5.59 -2.72 -14.21
N LYS A 270 -6.62 -2.35 -14.97
CA LYS A 270 -7.99 -2.21 -14.47
C LYS A 270 -8.55 -3.51 -13.89
N THR A 271 -8.34 -4.64 -14.59
CA THR A 271 -8.75 -5.96 -14.10
C THR A 271 -7.97 -6.33 -12.83
N PHE A 272 -6.67 -6.05 -12.78
CA PHE A 272 -5.86 -6.33 -11.59
C PHE A 272 -6.32 -5.52 -10.39
N ALA A 273 -6.52 -4.22 -10.57
CA ALA A 273 -7.00 -3.31 -9.53
C ALA A 273 -8.40 -3.70 -9.02
N SER A 274 -9.29 -4.21 -9.88
CA SER A 274 -10.63 -4.65 -9.46
C SER A 274 -10.63 -5.98 -8.71
N LEU A 275 -9.75 -6.92 -9.07
CA LEU A 275 -9.65 -8.23 -8.43
C LEU A 275 -8.97 -8.17 -7.07
N THR A 276 -7.93 -7.33 -6.95
CA THR A 276 -7.16 -7.17 -5.72
C THR A 276 -7.83 -6.20 -4.76
N TYR A 277 -8.40 -5.12 -5.29
CA TYR A 277 -9.16 -4.09 -4.57
C TYR A 277 -8.41 -3.47 -3.39
N GLY A 278 -8.77 -2.23 -3.04
CA GLY A 278 -8.25 -1.58 -1.86
C GLY A 278 -9.04 -0.33 -1.62
N ALA A 279 -9.77 -0.27 -0.49
CA ALA A 279 -10.53 0.92 -0.14
C ALA A 279 -9.64 2.18 -0.05
N THR A 280 -8.37 1.98 0.32
CA THR A 280 -7.31 2.99 0.28
C THR A 280 -6.10 2.49 -0.52
N ILE A 281 -5.41 3.41 -1.19
CA ILE A 281 -4.17 3.13 -1.93
C ILE A 281 -2.99 3.77 -1.19
N ILE A 282 -2.03 2.97 -0.73
CA ILE A 282 -0.81 3.49 -0.09
C ILE A 282 0.34 3.47 -1.08
N VAL A 283 1.05 4.58 -1.23
CA VAL A 283 2.19 4.70 -2.14
C VAL A 283 3.45 5.07 -1.38
N SER A 284 4.37 4.11 -1.27
CA SER A 284 5.69 4.35 -0.68
C SER A 284 6.66 4.77 -1.77
N ALA A 285 7.00 6.06 -1.84
CA ALA A 285 7.84 6.62 -2.89
C ALA A 285 8.51 7.93 -2.41
N ASP A 286 9.59 8.31 -3.07
CA ASP A 286 10.18 9.67 -3.06
C ASP A 286 10.11 10.23 -4.50
N THR A 287 10.65 11.42 -4.72
CA THR A 287 10.72 12.13 -6.01
C THR A 287 11.68 11.52 -7.05
N SER A 288 12.15 10.30 -6.84
CA SER A 288 13.02 9.59 -7.80
C SER A 288 12.20 8.84 -8.84
N HIS A 289 12.78 8.59 -10.01
CA HIS A 289 12.21 7.70 -11.04
C HIS A 289 10.81 8.10 -11.52
N ASP A 290 10.45 9.39 -11.42
CA ASP A 290 9.12 9.89 -11.77
C ASP A 290 7.99 9.20 -10.96
N HIS A 291 8.32 8.78 -9.74
CA HIS A 291 7.38 8.16 -8.81
C HIS A 291 6.82 9.17 -7.78
N PRO A 292 5.61 8.96 -7.26
CA PRO A 292 4.60 8.07 -7.83
C PRO A 292 3.86 8.72 -9.01
N SER A 293 3.59 7.95 -10.07
CA SER A 293 2.86 8.44 -11.25
C SER A 293 1.41 8.75 -10.95
N LEU A 294 0.91 9.89 -11.41
CA LEU A 294 -0.50 10.26 -11.30
C LEU A 294 -1.38 9.38 -12.20
N ASP A 295 -0.92 9.05 -13.41
CA ASP A 295 -1.60 8.11 -14.33
C ASP A 295 -1.82 6.74 -13.68
N THR A 296 -0.76 6.20 -13.06
CA THR A 296 -0.83 4.95 -12.30
C THR A 296 -1.83 5.05 -11.15
N ILE A 297 -1.72 6.07 -10.31
CA ILE A 297 -2.63 6.26 -9.17
C ILE A 297 -4.09 6.30 -9.62
N ASN A 298 -4.40 7.03 -10.70
CA ASN A 298 -5.77 7.12 -11.22
C ASN A 298 -6.35 5.77 -11.64
N ALA A 299 -5.52 4.86 -12.17
CA ALA A 299 -5.98 3.53 -12.57
C ALA A 299 -6.44 2.68 -11.37
N PHE A 300 -5.78 2.80 -10.22
CA PHE A 300 -6.17 2.11 -8.98
C PHE A 300 -7.29 2.84 -8.24
N LEU A 301 -7.27 4.18 -8.24
CA LEU A 301 -8.28 5.01 -7.56
C LEU A 301 -9.71 4.76 -8.05
N GLN A 302 -9.90 4.32 -9.30
CA GLN A 302 -11.21 3.93 -9.82
C GLN A 302 -11.94 2.90 -8.95
N PHE A 303 -11.20 2.10 -8.18
CA PHE A 303 -11.73 1.02 -7.34
C PHE A 303 -11.59 1.31 -5.85
N ALA A 304 -11.07 2.47 -5.46
CA ALA A 304 -10.96 2.85 -4.05
C ALA A 304 -12.33 3.20 -3.46
N ASP A 305 -12.38 3.42 -2.15
CA ASP A 305 -13.58 3.96 -1.52
C ASP A 305 -13.78 5.42 -1.96
N HIS A 306 -15.01 5.79 -2.31
CA HIS A 306 -15.38 7.14 -2.74
C HIS A 306 -16.43 7.79 -1.82
N ARG A 307 -16.74 7.18 -0.66
CA ARG A 307 -17.70 7.72 0.32
C ARG A 307 -17.16 8.95 1.06
N GLY A 308 -15.84 9.14 1.02
CA GLY A 308 -15.10 10.24 1.64
C GLY A 308 -13.67 9.81 1.93
N PRO A 309 -12.79 10.73 2.36
CA PRO A 309 -11.44 10.38 2.77
C PRO A 309 -11.46 9.66 4.12
N TRP A 310 -10.64 8.61 4.23
CA TRP A 310 -10.45 7.84 5.46
C TRP A 310 -9.65 8.62 6.51
N TRP A 311 -8.86 9.60 6.06
CA TRP A 311 -8.07 10.50 6.90
C TRP A 311 -7.95 11.88 6.23
N ALA A 312 -7.93 12.93 7.03
CA ALA A 312 -7.81 14.32 6.59
C ALA A 312 -6.90 15.13 7.52
N ASP A 313 -6.12 16.05 6.95
CA ASP A 313 -5.30 16.99 7.72
C ASP A 313 -6.18 18.04 8.39
N ASP A 314 -5.99 18.31 9.69
CA ASP A 314 -6.71 19.36 10.43
C ASP A 314 -6.70 20.74 9.74
N SER A 315 -5.61 21.08 9.06
CA SER A 315 -5.40 22.38 8.41
C SER A 315 -6.00 22.48 7.00
N VAL A 316 -6.36 21.36 6.37
CA VAL A 316 -6.96 21.35 5.01
C VAL A 316 -8.22 20.47 4.91
N LYS A 317 -8.86 20.14 6.04
CA LYS A 317 -10.11 19.37 6.07
C LYS A 317 -11.17 19.95 5.11
N PRO A 318 -11.93 19.10 4.41
CA PRO A 318 -11.97 17.63 4.54
C PRO A 318 -10.86 16.90 3.75
N ASN A 319 -9.92 17.61 3.13
CA ASN A 319 -8.88 17.01 2.29
C ASN A 319 -7.66 16.55 3.11
N HIS A 320 -6.76 15.86 2.42
CA HIS A 320 -5.38 15.62 2.84
C HIS A 320 -4.39 15.97 1.74
N LEU A 321 -3.11 16.07 2.13
CA LEU A 321 -2.01 16.28 1.19
C LEU A 321 -1.46 14.97 0.64
N VAL A 322 -0.97 15.04 -0.60
CA VAL A 322 -0.28 13.95 -1.29
C VAL A 322 0.79 14.52 -2.21
N SER A 323 1.82 13.74 -2.50
CA SER A 323 2.84 14.12 -3.47
C SER A 323 2.94 13.12 -4.62
N THR A 324 2.83 13.58 -5.87
CA THR A 324 2.90 12.73 -7.07
C THR A 324 3.62 13.41 -8.23
N TYR A 325 4.15 12.61 -9.15
CA TYR A 325 4.66 13.05 -10.44
C TYR A 325 3.51 13.25 -11.43
N PHE A 326 3.44 14.41 -12.06
CA PHE A 326 2.36 14.79 -12.97
C PHE A 326 2.70 14.40 -14.41
N ASP A 327 2.28 13.21 -14.81
CA ASP A 327 2.47 12.65 -16.16
C ASP A 327 1.19 12.65 -17.01
N VAL A 328 0.07 13.13 -16.48
CA VAL A 328 -1.18 13.32 -17.22
C VAL A 328 -1.59 14.80 -17.26
N PRO A 329 -2.08 15.31 -18.42
CA PRO A 329 -2.59 16.68 -18.51
C PRO A 329 -3.84 16.85 -17.65
N LEU A 330 -3.84 17.82 -16.73
CA LEU A 330 -5.07 18.26 -16.09
C LEU A 330 -5.87 19.14 -17.04
N SER A 331 -7.18 18.91 -17.12
CA SER A 331 -8.13 19.60 -18.02
C SER A 331 -8.17 21.13 -17.88
N SER A 332 -7.48 21.70 -16.89
CA SER A 332 -7.23 23.12 -16.75
C SER A 332 -5.87 23.36 -16.09
N THR A 333 -4.78 23.48 -16.87
CA THR A 333 -3.54 24.28 -16.65
C THR A 333 -2.92 24.50 -15.25
N GLN A 334 -3.32 23.80 -14.17
CA GLN A 334 -2.95 24.14 -12.78
C GLN A 334 -1.59 23.57 -12.35
N GLY A 335 -1.04 22.60 -13.09
CA GLY A 335 0.30 22.05 -12.89
C GLY A 335 1.02 21.81 -14.21
N ALA A 336 2.30 22.19 -14.27
CA ALA A 336 3.17 21.80 -15.38
C ALA A 336 3.40 20.29 -15.40
N LEU A 337 3.28 19.66 -16.57
CA LEU A 337 3.63 18.25 -16.78
C LEU A 337 5.09 17.96 -16.40
N ASN A 338 5.37 16.69 -16.16
CA ASN A 338 6.69 16.15 -15.90
C ASN A 338 7.35 16.80 -14.67
N THR A 339 6.58 16.92 -13.58
CA THR A 339 7.04 17.53 -12.34
C THR A 339 6.34 16.91 -11.14
N ASN A 340 7.06 16.78 -10.03
CA ASN A 340 6.48 16.39 -8.75
C ASN A 340 5.76 17.56 -8.08
N TYR A 341 4.49 17.36 -7.72
CA TYR A 341 3.69 18.31 -6.94
C TYR A 341 3.30 17.71 -5.60
N THR A 342 3.20 18.56 -4.58
CA THR A 342 2.35 18.30 -3.42
C THR A 342 1.06 19.11 -3.56
N TYR A 343 -0.09 18.47 -3.41
CA TYR A 343 -1.42 19.07 -3.61
C TYR A 343 -2.46 18.42 -2.69
N GLN A 344 -3.67 18.97 -2.66
CA GLN A 344 -4.76 18.49 -1.80
C GLN A 344 -5.66 17.49 -2.53
N THR A 345 -6.24 16.53 -1.83
CA THR A 345 -7.21 15.57 -2.38
C THR A 345 -8.19 15.10 -1.30
N ASP A 346 -9.39 14.69 -1.70
CA ASP A 346 -10.33 13.95 -0.85
C ASP A 346 -10.42 12.47 -1.24
N GLN A 347 -9.60 12.02 -2.21
CA GLN A 347 -9.58 10.64 -2.67
C GLN A 347 -8.68 9.77 -1.80
N ASN A 348 -9.05 8.51 -1.62
CA ASN A 348 -8.35 7.57 -0.73
C ASN A 348 -7.05 7.01 -1.31
N TYR A 349 -6.09 7.89 -1.59
CA TYR A 349 -4.69 7.52 -1.77
C TYR A 349 -3.79 8.39 -0.90
N TYR A 350 -2.73 7.76 -0.41
CA TYR A 350 -1.90 8.32 0.65
C TYR A 350 -0.44 7.99 0.36
N THR A 351 0.41 9.01 0.32
CA THR A 351 1.82 8.88 -0.07
C THR A 351 2.73 9.01 1.15
N THR A 352 3.82 8.24 1.21
CA THR A 352 4.81 8.40 2.29
C THR A 352 5.63 9.66 2.13
N LEU A 353 5.97 10.07 0.89
CA LEU A 353 6.37 11.44 0.59
C LEU A 353 5.15 12.36 0.71
N TYR A 354 5.05 13.06 1.83
CA TYR A 354 3.86 13.81 2.18
C TYR A 354 3.95 15.27 1.73
N TRP A 355 5.00 15.95 2.18
CA TRP A 355 5.27 17.35 1.89
C TRP A 355 6.73 17.55 1.46
N GLY A 356 7.07 17.05 0.27
CA GLY A 356 8.44 17.08 -0.24
C GLY A 356 9.03 18.49 -0.32
N ARG A 357 10.26 18.73 0.17
CA ARG A 357 10.94 20.02 -0.08
C ARG A 357 11.26 20.22 -1.56
N GLU A 358 11.46 19.11 -2.26
CA GLU A 358 11.81 19.05 -3.68
C GLU A 358 10.56 19.04 -4.59
N THR A 359 9.35 19.07 -4.02
CA THR A 359 8.10 19.14 -4.80
C THR A 359 7.65 20.58 -4.97
N LYS A 360 7.02 20.88 -6.12
CA LYS A 360 6.28 22.13 -6.27
C LYS A 360 5.02 22.08 -5.41
N LYS A 361 4.72 23.16 -4.68
CA LYS A 361 3.48 23.26 -3.91
C LYS A 361 2.36 23.69 -4.85
N GLY A 362 1.45 22.76 -5.10
CA GLY A 362 0.29 22.98 -5.95
C GLY A 362 -0.73 23.86 -5.23
N ASN A 363 -1.22 24.90 -5.92
CA ASN A 363 -2.37 25.70 -5.50
C ASN A 363 -3.67 25.08 -6.01
N PHE A 364 -3.80 23.75 -5.94
CA PHE A 364 -4.99 23.04 -6.41
C PHE A 364 -5.32 21.80 -5.56
N SER A 365 -6.57 21.36 -5.63
CA SER A 365 -7.05 20.04 -5.21
C SER A 365 -7.17 19.12 -6.41
N PHE A 366 -7.08 17.80 -6.23
CA PHE A 366 -7.22 16.82 -7.29
C PHE A 366 -7.74 15.47 -6.78
N PRO A 367 -8.68 14.84 -7.50
CA PRO A 367 -9.93 15.39 -7.97
C PRO A 367 -10.88 15.70 -6.78
N PRO A 368 -11.86 16.60 -6.94
CA PRO A 368 -12.11 17.42 -8.13
C PRO A 368 -11.01 18.48 -8.31
N ALA A 369 -10.56 18.66 -9.55
CA ALA A 369 -9.55 19.64 -9.92
C ALA A 369 -10.07 21.06 -9.68
N LYS A 370 -9.64 21.72 -8.60
CA LYS A 370 -10.05 23.08 -8.23
C LYS A 370 -8.86 23.87 -7.71
N THR A 371 -8.81 25.16 -8.03
CA THR A 371 -7.80 26.04 -7.42
C THR A 371 -8.06 26.16 -5.92
N VAL A 372 -7.03 26.00 -5.11
CA VAL A 372 -7.07 26.17 -3.65
C VAL A 372 -5.92 27.06 -3.20
N THR A 373 -6.01 27.60 -1.99
CA THR A 373 -4.89 28.33 -1.39
C THR A 373 -3.83 27.31 -0.98
N ALA A 374 -2.56 27.53 -1.36
CA ALA A 374 -1.47 26.71 -0.85
C ALA A 374 -1.49 26.70 0.67
N PRO A 375 -1.26 25.53 1.29
CA PRO A 375 -1.09 25.48 2.72
C PRO A 375 0.07 26.40 3.15
N THR A 376 -0.20 27.32 4.07
CA THR A 376 0.79 28.27 4.60
C THR A 376 1.57 27.70 5.78
N THR A 377 1.05 26.63 6.40
CA THR A 377 1.68 25.94 7.51
C THR A 377 2.63 24.86 6.99
N ALA A 378 3.80 24.73 7.61
CA ALA A 378 4.76 23.69 7.26
C ALA A 378 4.25 22.31 7.72
N PHE A 379 4.27 21.32 6.81
CA PHE A 379 3.98 19.92 7.10
C PHE A 379 5.27 19.11 7.21
N ALA A 380 5.17 17.92 7.80
CA ALA A 380 6.25 16.96 7.77
C ALA A 380 6.47 16.47 6.33
N GLU A 381 7.74 16.33 5.97
CA GLU A 381 8.11 15.91 4.63
C GLU A 381 7.68 14.48 4.31
N GLY A 382 7.71 13.61 5.31
CA GLY A 382 7.26 12.23 5.23
C GLY A 382 6.13 11.91 6.20
N MET A 383 5.33 10.92 5.83
CA MET A 383 4.20 10.39 6.60
C MET A 383 4.23 8.86 6.63
N ASN A 384 3.88 8.30 7.77
CA ASN A 384 3.62 6.88 7.97
C ASN A 384 2.12 6.70 8.13
N TRP A 385 1.61 5.60 7.63
CA TRP A 385 0.18 5.33 7.60
C TRP A 385 -0.11 4.11 8.47
N GLY A 386 -0.99 4.25 9.45
CA GLY A 386 -1.33 3.19 10.41
C GLY A 386 -2.81 2.85 10.36
N TYR A 387 -3.12 1.55 10.37
CA TYR A 387 -4.46 1.00 10.52
C TYR A 387 -4.60 0.30 11.86
N GLU A 388 -5.77 0.35 12.48
CA GLU A 388 -6.15 -0.51 13.61
C GLU A 388 -7.41 -1.31 13.25
N ILE A 389 -7.30 -2.63 13.37
CA ILE A 389 -8.28 -3.62 12.96
C ILE A 389 -8.71 -4.44 14.17
N THR A 390 -10.01 -4.68 14.29
CA THR A 390 -10.65 -5.49 15.33
C THR A 390 -11.49 -6.60 14.70
N ALA A 391 -12.06 -7.51 15.50
CA ALA A 391 -12.93 -8.56 15.00
C ALA A 391 -14.20 -8.00 14.32
N GLU A 392 -14.64 -6.81 14.75
CA GLU A 392 -15.82 -6.09 14.27
C GLU A 392 -15.52 -5.22 13.04
N SER A 393 -14.24 -5.05 12.69
CA SER A 393 -13.84 -4.24 11.54
C SER A 393 -14.39 -4.82 10.23
N SER A 394 -14.83 -3.93 9.36
CA SER A 394 -15.24 -4.19 7.99
C SER A 394 -14.68 -3.10 7.09
N VAL A 395 -14.65 -3.32 5.77
CA VAL A 395 -14.08 -2.35 4.82
C VAL A 395 -14.97 -1.11 4.68
N ASP A 396 -14.88 -0.26 5.68
CA ASP A 396 -15.62 0.97 5.84
C ASP A 396 -14.81 1.91 6.73
N GLN A 397 -14.63 3.15 6.28
CA GLN A 397 -13.93 4.20 7.05
C GLN A 397 -14.53 4.47 8.44
N ARG A 398 -15.76 4.00 8.69
CA ARG A 398 -16.43 4.07 9.99
C ARG A 398 -16.09 2.92 10.93
N ASN A 399 -15.42 1.87 10.45
CA ASN A 399 -15.17 0.63 11.20
C ASN A 399 -13.67 0.27 11.30
N ILE A 400 -12.81 1.04 10.62
CA ILE A 400 -11.35 0.90 10.68
C ILE A 400 -10.78 2.27 11.02
N LYS A 401 -9.94 2.33 12.05
CA LYS A 401 -9.21 3.56 12.35
C LYS A 401 -8.01 3.66 11.42
N PHE A 402 -7.84 4.85 10.85
CA PHE A 402 -6.74 5.16 9.95
C PHE A 402 -6.06 6.46 10.35
N VAL A 403 -4.72 6.46 10.39
CA VAL A 403 -3.94 7.59 10.93
C VAL A 403 -2.67 7.84 10.15
N GLY A 404 -2.36 9.13 9.95
CA GLY A 404 -1.07 9.62 9.50
C GLY A 404 -0.17 10.03 10.67
N PHE A 405 1.04 9.46 10.74
CA PHE A 405 2.12 9.90 11.64
C PHE A 405 3.28 10.51 10.86
N SER A 406 3.62 11.77 11.12
CA SER A 406 4.81 12.38 10.52
C SER A 406 6.07 11.57 10.81
N SER A 407 6.96 11.37 9.83
CA SER A 407 8.14 10.49 9.96
C SER A 407 9.10 10.84 11.08
N ASN A 408 9.21 12.12 11.43
CA ASN A 408 10.01 12.59 12.55
C ASN A 408 9.26 12.60 13.90
N ARG A 409 8.00 12.14 13.92
CA ARG A 409 7.10 12.10 15.07
C ARG A 409 6.44 10.72 15.23
N LEU A 410 7.03 9.67 14.67
CA LEU A 410 6.62 8.31 15.01
C LEU A 410 6.61 8.18 16.55
N PRO A 411 5.51 7.65 17.13
CA PRO A 411 5.42 7.43 18.57
C PRO A 411 6.64 6.66 19.10
N LYS A 412 7.16 7.09 20.25
CA LYS A 412 8.42 6.55 20.79
C LYS A 412 8.22 5.37 21.74
N ASN A 413 6.97 5.00 22.02
CA ASN A 413 6.61 3.89 22.87
C ASN A 413 5.17 3.44 22.56
N PRO A 414 4.79 2.20 22.93
CA PRO A 414 3.45 1.65 22.68
C PRO A 414 2.31 2.49 23.27
N ARG A 415 2.53 3.12 24.44
CA ARG A 415 1.52 3.97 25.08
C ARG A 415 1.15 5.19 24.22
N GLN A 416 2.15 5.91 23.69
CA GLN A 416 1.89 7.04 22.79
C GLN A 416 1.17 6.61 21.51
N LEU A 417 1.46 5.40 21.04
CA LEU A 417 0.79 4.82 19.88
C LEU A 417 -0.67 4.49 20.20
N ALA A 418 -0.93 3.85 21.34
CA ALA A 418 -2.28 3.58 21.83
C ALA A 418 -3.08 4.87 22.05
N GLU A 419 -2.49 5.90 22.67
CA GLU A 419 -3.12 7.21 22.85
C GLU A 419 -3.46 7.86 21.50
N ALA A 420 -2.59 7.75 20.49
CA ALA A 420 -2.86 8.29 19.16
C ALA A 420 -4.03 7.58 18.47
N PHE A 421 -4.12 6.25 18.54
CA PHE A 421 -5.27 5.51 17.98
C PHE A 421 -6.56 5.68 18.79
N ALA A 422 -6.46 5.87 20.11
CA ALA A 422 -7.62 6.12 20.96
C ALA A 422 -8.22 7.52 20.75
N ALA A 423 -7.39 8.51 20.41
CA ALA A 423 -7.81 9.89 20.20
C ALA A 423 -8.50 10.13 18.83
N LEU A 424 -8.49 9.15 17.93
CA LEU A 424 -9.05 9.32 16.59
C LEU A 424 -10.55 9.06 16.57
N PRO A 425 -11.35 10.03 16.14
CA PRO A 425 -12.73 9.76 15.76
C PRO A 425 -12.75 8.87 14.52
N LEU A 426 -13.72 7.95 14.44
CA LEU A 426 -13.97 7.21 13.21
C LEU A 426 -14.46 8.18 12.12
N ALA A 427 -14.14 7.94 10.84
CA ALA A 427 -14.38 8.94 9.78
C ALA A 427 -15.85 9.38 9.62
N GLY A 428 -16.81 8.57 10.10
CA GLY A 428 -18.23 8.94 10.15
C GLY A 428 -18.56 10.10 11.09
N GLU A 429 -17.79 10.28 12.17
CA GLU A 429 -17.94 11.40 13.10
C GLU A 429 -17.39 12.70 12.50
N VAL A 430 -16.37 12.60 11.64
CA VAL A 430 -15.83 13.71 10.84
C VAL A 430 -16.84 14.20 9.80
N ALA A 431 -17.59 13.28 9.17
CA ALA A 431 -18.66 13.62 8.22
C ALA A 431 -19.93 14.18 8.90
N ALA A 432 -20.30 13.67 10.08
CA ALA A 432 -21.49 14.11 10.83
C ALA A 432 -21.34 15.51 11.44
N ALA A 433 -20.12 15.91 11.80
CA ALA A 433 -19.84 17.27 12.30
C ALA A 433 -20.10 18.38 11.25
N HIS A 434 -20.35 18.03 9.98
CA HIS A 434 -20.46 18.99 8.88
C HIS A 434 -21.77 18.92 8.05
N GLN A 435 -22.84 18.28 8.55
CA GLN A 435 -24.20 18.53 8.06
C GLN A 435 -24.94 19.56 8.93
N ALA A 436 -24.61 20.83 8.73
CA ALA A 436 -25.52 21.94 9.05
C ALA A 436 -25.37 23.06 8.01
N ALA A 437 -25.65 22.73 6.74
CA ALA A 437 -26.08 23.73 5.77
C ALA A 437 -27.61 23.63 5.64
N PRO A 438 -28.37 24.73 5.71
CA PRO A 438 -29.82 24.67 5.63
C PRO A 438 -30.24 24.16 4.25
N VAL A 439 -31.18 23.22 4.24
CA VAL A 439 -31.87 22.75 3.03
C VAL A 439 -32.49 23.97 2.33
N PRO A 440 -32.16 24.27 1.07
CA PRO A 440 -32.82 25.35 0.34
C PRO A 440 -34.30 25.00 0.14
N PRO A 441 -35.22 25.98 0.19
CA PRO A 441 -36.65 25.70 0.12
C PRO A 441 -36.98 25.05 -1.22
N ARG A 442 -37.79 23.98 -1.17
CA ARG A 442 -38.30 23.29 -2.36
C ARG A 442 -39.01 24.30 -3.28
N PRO A 443 -38.79 24.25 -4.60
CA PRO A 443 -39.56 25.04 -5.54
C PRO A 443 -41.03 24.62 -5.49
N ALA A 444 -41.92 25.61 -5.39
CA ALA A 444 -43.36 25.40 -5.48
C ALA A 444 -43.70 24.76 -6.83
N THR A 445 -44.45 23.67 -6.78
CA THR A 445 -45.04 23.02 -7.94
C THR A 445 -45.98 23.98 -8.66
N ALA A 446 -45.52 24.57 -9.77
CA ALA A 446 -46.40 25.17 -10.76
C ALA A 446 -46.95 24.05 -11.67
N LEU A 447 -48.23 23.74 -11.50
CA LEU A 447 -48.99 22.89 -12.41
C LEU A 447 -49.09 23.58 -13.79
N PRO A 448 -48.93 22.86 -14.92
CA PRO A 448 -49.19 23.44 -16.23
C PRO A 448 -50.69 23.65 -16.44
N ALA A 449 -51.04 24.84 -16.92
CA ALA A 449 -52.40 25.25 -17.22
C ALA A 449 -53.04 24.36 -18.30
N ARG A 450 -54.26 23.90 -18.02
CA ARG A 450 -55.19 23.29 -18.99
C ARG A 450 -55.39 24.24 -20.18
N GLN A 451 -55.09 23.77 -21.38
CA GLN A 451 -55.66 24.32 -22.61
C GLN A 451 -57.17 24.04 -22.61
N LEU A 452 -57.96 25.11 -22.54
CA LEU A 452 -59.40 25.08 -22.83
C LEU A 452 -59.61 25.24 -24.34
N ILE A 453 -60.31 24.29 -24.91
CA ILE A 453 -60.87 24.31 -26.26
C ILE A 453 -62.02 25.34 -26.28
N PRO A 454 -62.09 26.29 -27.23
CA PRO A 454 -63.27 27.11 -27.41
C PRO A 454 -64.33 26.35 -28.22
N SER A 455 -65.51 26.15 -27.62
CA SER A 455 -66.73 25.77 -28.34
C SER A 455 -67.28 26.98 -29.10
N ALA A 456 -67.69 26.74 -30.34
CA ALA A 456 -68.41 27.68 -31.18
C ALA A 456 -69.72 28.16 -30.53
N ALA A 457 -70.01 29.44 -30.71
CA ALA A 457 -71.37 29.99 -30.69
C ALA A 457 -71.54 30.84 -31.95
N CYS A 458 -72.56 30.50 -32.73
CA CYS A 458 -73.10 31.33 -33.80
C CYS A 458 -73.89 32.50 -33.20
N ASP A 459 -73.91 33.64 -33.91
CA ASP A 459 -75.10 34.41 -34.31
C ASP A 459 -74.79 35.91 -34.41
N ALA A 460 -74.67 36.39 -35.66
CA ALA A 460 -75.30 37.58 -36.27
C ALA A 460 -74.61 37.93 -37.59
#